data_AF-A0A2V9G5K9-F1
#
_entry.id   AF-A0A2V9G5K9-F1
#
_cell.length_a   1.000
_cell.length_b   1.000
_cell.length_c   1.000
_cell.angle_alpha   90.00
_cell.angle_beta   90.00
_cell.angle_gamma   90.00
#
_symmetry.space_group_name_H-M   'P 1'
#
loop_
_entity.id
_entity.type
_entity.pdbx_description
1 polymer ?
#
loop_
_entity_poly.entity_id
_entity_poly.type
_entity_poly.pdbx_seq_one_letter_code
_entity_poly.pdbx_strand_id
1 'polypeptide(L)'
;MNKTLKIVLIVAGVLLVLVLVAPFLIPVNQFRPAIEEQASAALGRKVQLGNISLSLLSGSLSAENLSIGDDPKFSSAPFLTAKLLNVGVEIPR
;
A
#
# COMPACT_ATOMS: atom_id res chain seq x y z
N MET A 1 9.32 -44.22 6.79
CA MET A 1 9.25 -42.77 7.11
C MET A 1 8.43 -42.59 8.37
N ASN A 2 9.07 -42.15 9.46
CA ASN A 2 8.48 -42.12 10.79
C ASN A 2 7.33 -41.10 10.80
N LYS A 3 6.19 -41.41 11.43
CA LYS A 3 4.97 -40.57 11.40
C LYS A 3 5.26 -39.11 11.83
N THR A 4 6.18 -38.94 12.79
CA THR A 4 6.71 -37.66 13.25
C THR A 4 7.38 -36.84 12.15
N LEU A 5 8.17 -37.48 11.28
CA LEU A 5 8.87 -36.79 10.20
C LEU A 5 7.90 -36.26 9.14
N LYS A 6 6.81 -37.00 8.84
CA LYS A 6 5.74 -36.50 7.95
C LYS A 6 5.03 -35.28 8.54
N ILE A 7 4.73 -35.30 9.84
CA ILE A 7 4.04 -34.20 10.52
C ILE A 7 4.91 -32.93 10.52
N VAL A 8 6.20 -33.07 10.84
CA VAL A 8 7.14 -31.93 10.80
C VAL A 8 7.22 -31.33 9.40
N LEU A 9 7.29 -32.15 8.36
CA LEU A 9 7.29 -31.69 6.97
C LEU A 9 6.01 -30.94 6.58
N ILE A 10 4.85 -31.44 7.00
CA ILE A 10 3.56 -30.79 6.73
C ILE A 10 3.48 -29.45 7.45
N VAL A 11 3.85 -29.40 8.74
CA VAL A 11 3.81 -28.15 9.53
C VAL A 11 4.77 -27.12 8.94
N ALA A 12 5.99 -27.51 8.57
CA ALA A 12 6.95 -26.63 7.91
C ALA A 12 6.41 -26.12 6.57
N GLY A 13 5.77 -26.98 5.78
CA GLY A 13 5.12 -26.59 4.52
C GLY A 13 4.00 -25.57 4.73
N VAL A 14 3.14 -25.77 5.72
CA VAL A 14 2.05 -24.84 6.05
C VAL A 14 2.58 -23.49 6.52
N LEU A 15 3.60 -23.49 7.39
CA LEU A 15 4.24 -22.25 7.85
C LEU A 15 4.87 -21.47 6.68
N LEU A 16 5.53 -22.17 5.76
CA LEU A 16 6.13 -21.55 4.58
C LEU A 16 5.06 -20.88 3.70
N VAL A 17 3.93 -21.56 3.46
CA VAL A 17 2.81 -20.99 2.70
C VAL A 17 2.23 -19.77 3.41
N LEU A 18 2.04 -19.82 4.74
CA LEU A 18 1.53 -18.68 5.50
C LEU A 18 2.41 -17.43 5.35
N VAL A 19 3.73 -17.57 5.42
CA VAL A 19 4.66 -16.44 5.24
C VAL A 19 4.59 -15.87 3.82
N LEU A 20 4.42 -16.72 2.80
CA LEU A 20 4.31 -16.27 1.42
C LEU A 20 2.99 -15.55 1.12
N VAL A 21 1.90 -15.94 1.76
CA VAL A 21 0.56 -15.37 1.50
C VAL A 21 0.28 -14.16 2.41
N ALA A 22 0.88 -14.10 3.62
CA ALA A 22 0.76 -12.96 4.55
C ALA A 22 0.89 -11.56 3.90
N PRO A 23 1.89 -11.26 3.04
CA PRO A 23 2.00 -9.94 2.40
C PRO A 23 0.84 -9.62 1.45
N PHE A 24 0.16 -10.62 0.89
CA PHE A 24 -1.03 -10.44 0.05
C PHE A 24 -2.32 -10.26 0.85
N LEU A 25 -2.33 -10.63 2.13
CA LEU A 25 -3.51 -10.51 3.00
C LEU A 25 -3.67 -9.13 3.63
N ILE A 26 -2.70 -8.22 3.50
CA ILE A 26 -2.82 -6.86 4.02
C ILE A 26 -3.54 -6.01 2.96
N PRO A 27 -4.81 -5.63 3.16
CA PRO A 27 -5.54 -4.82 2.20
C PRO A 27 -5.02 -3.39 2.23
N VAL A 28 -4.00 -3.10 1.42
CA VAL A 28 -3.32 -1.80 1.38
C VAL A 28 -4.28 -0.65 1.06
N ASN A 29 -5.31 -0.93 0.26
CA ASN A 29 -6.35 0.02 -0.10
C ASN A 29 -7.18 0.53 1.09
N GLN A 30 -7.20 -0.16 2.25
CA GLN A 30 -7.90 0.34 3.43
C GLN A 30 -7.21 1.56 4.06
N PHE A 31 -5.91 1.73 3.81
CA PHE A 31 -5.12 2.86 4.30
C PHE A 31 -5.21 4.08 3.40
N ARG A 32 -5.79 3.95 2.21
CA ARG A 32 -6.03 5.05 1.26
C ARG A 32 -6.65 6.29 1.92
N PRO A 33 -7.81 6.20 2.61
CA PRO A 33 -8.43 7.39 3.21
C PRO A 33 -7.51 8.07 4.23
N ALA A 34 -6.77 7.29 5.02
CA ALA A 34 -5.83 7.85 6.00
C ALA A 34 -4.66 8.59 5.32
N ILE A 35 -4.13 8.05 4.21
CA ILE A 35 -3.06 8.69 3.43
C ILE A 35 -3.58 9.95 2.74
N GLU A 36 -4.78 9.90 2.14
CA GLU A 36 -5.43 11.06 1.52
C GLU A 36 -5.66 12.18 2.54
N GLU A 37 -6.12 11.84 3.75
CA GLU A 37 -6.36 12.81 4.83
C GLU A 37 -5.05 13.46 5.30
N GLN A 38 -4.02 12.66 5.59
CA GLN A 38 -2.72 13.18 6.03
C GLN A 38 -2.03 14.01 4.93
N ALA A 39 -2.08 13.54 3.68
CA ALA A 39 -1.55 14.29 2.55
C ALA A 39 -2.31 15.59 2.34
N SER A 40 -3.65 15.56 2.48
CA SER A 40 -4.47 16.77 2.36
C SER A 40 -4.19 17.77 3.47
N ALA A 41 -4.01 17.30 4.69
CA ALA A 41 -3.63 18.12 5.83
C ALA A 41 -2.23 18.74 5.65
N ALA A 42 -1.26 17.96 5.17
CA ALA A 42 0.11 18.42 4.95
C ALA A 42 0.24 19.41 3.79
N LEU A 43 -0.51 19.18 2.70
CA LEU A 43 -0.49 20.03 1.50
C LEU A 43 -1.46 21.21 1.60
N GLY A 44 -2.37 21.22 2.59
CA GLY A 44 -3.43 22.22 2.71
C GLY A 44 -4.43 22.21 1.55
N ARG A 45 -4.48 21.12 0.79
CA ARG A 45 -5.29 20.96 -0.44
C ARG A 45 -5.90 19.58 -0.48
N LYS A 46 -7.04 19.41 -1.14
CA LYS A 46 -7.67 18.09 -1.27
C LYS A 46 -6.82 17.17 -2.15
N VAL A 47 -6.28 16.11 -1.56
CA VAL A 47 -5.52 15.06 -2.26
C VAL A 47 -6.43 13.86 -2.47
N GLN A 48 -6.48 13.38 -3.71
CA GLN A 48 -7.18 12.16 -4.09
C GLN A 48 -6.16 11.20 -4.68
N LEU A 49 -6.14 9.98 -4.16
CA LEU A 49 -5.25 8.90 -4.60
C LEU A 49 -6.11 7.81 -5.24
N GLY A 50 -5.63 7.15 -6.28
CA GLY A 50 -6.32 6.01 -6.88
C GLY A 50 -6.05 4.72 -6.10
N ASN A 51 -5.73 3.67 -6.85
CA ASN A 51 -5.36 2.38 -6.26
C ASN A 51 -3.96 2.48 -5.62
N ILE A 52 -3.80 1.92 -4.42
CA ILE A 52 -2.53 1.95 -3.68
C ILE A 52 -2.03 0.52 -3.51
N SER A 53 -0.79 0.28 -3.92
CA SER A 53 -0.12 -1.01 -3.84
C SER A 53 1.15 -0.86 -3.00
N LEU A 54 1.26 -1.61 -1.91
CA LEU A 54 2.48 -1.70 -1.12
C LEU A 54 3.22 -2.96 -1.55
N SER A 55 4.44 -2.79 -2.03
CA SER A 55 5.37 -3.88 -2.25
C SER A 55 6.27 -4.02 -1.03
N LEU A 56 5.95 -5.01 -0.19
CA LEU A 56 6.75 -5.33 0.99
C LEU A 56 8.14 -5.86 0.63
N LEU A 57 8.29 -6.49 -0.54
CA LEU A 57 9.57 -7.03 -1.02
C LEU A 57 10.57 -5.92 -1.38
N SER A 58 10.08 -4.83 -1.98
CA SER A 58 10.91 -3.68 -2.36
C SER A 58 10.85 -2.52 -1.35
N GLY A 59 10.01 -2.63 -0.31
CA GLY A 59 9.77 -1.52 0.63
C GLY A 59 9.24 -0.28 -0.08
N SER A 60 8.38 -0.44 -1.09
CA SER A 60 7.88 0.68 -1.89
C SER A 60 6.36 0.76 -1.86
N LEU A 61 5.84 1.97 -1.71
CA LEU A 61 4.43 2.29 -1.84
C LEU A 61 4.21 2.93 -3.22
N SER A 62 3.38 2.30 -4.03
CA SER A 62 2.95 2.81 -5.33
C SER A 62 1.52 3.30 -5.22
N ALA A 63 1.26 4.53 -5.66
CA ALA A 63 -0.09 5.08 -5.78
C ALA A 63 -0.36 5.46 -7.24
N GLU A 64 -1.50 5.02 -7.75
CA GLU A 64 -1.94 5.35 -9.10
C GLU A 64 -2.90 6.54 -9.09
N ASN A 65 -2.96 7.28 -10.20
CA ASN A 65 -3.93 8.36 -10.43
C ASN A 65 -4.01 9.38 -9.28
N LEU A 66 -2.87 9.85 -8.80
CA LEU A 66 -2.80 10.95 -7.84
C LEU A 66 -3.36 12.22 -8.48
N SER A 67 -4.23 12.91 -7.75
CA SER A 67 -4.79 14.20 -8.12
C SER A 67 -4.79 15.13 -6.91
N ILE A 68 -4.13 16.28 -7.04
CA ILE A 68 -4.12 17.34 -6.05
C ILE A 68 -5.09 18.41 -6.55
N GLY A 69 -6.19 18.59 -5.83
CA GLY A 69 -7.17 19.63 -6.13
C GLY A 69 -6.59 21.02 -5.96
N ASP A 70 -7.08 21.96 -6.77
CA ASP A 70 -6.87 23.39 -6.52
C ASP A 70 -7.96 23.94 -5.58
N ASP A 71 -7.81 25.17 -5.10
CA ASP A 71 -8.86 25.81 -4.32
C ASP A 71 -10.12 25.95 -5.20
N PRO A 72 -11.27 25.36 -4.79
CA PRO A 72 -12.51 25.38 -5.59
C PRO A 72 -13.04 26.80 -5.84
N LYS A 73 -12.55 27.82 -5.11
CA LYS A 73 -12.84 29.23 -5.42
C LYS A 73 -12.12 29.75 -6.67
N PHE A 74 -11.04 29.10 -7.09
CA PHE A 74 -10.20 29.53 -8.22
C PHE A 74 -10.37 28.63 -9.46
N SER A 75 -10.48 27.32 -9.29
CA SER A 75 -10.66 26.39 -10.41
C SER A 75 -11.23 25.04 -9.96
N SER A 76 -12.06 24.44 -10.82
CA SER A 76 -12.53 23.05 -10.65
C SER A 76 -11.54 22.02 -11.19
N ALA A 77 -10.49 22.45 -11.89
CA ALA A 77 -9.47 21.56 -12.43
C ALA A 77 -8.43 21.21 -11.34
N PRO A 78 -7.93 19.97 -11.30
CA PRO A 78 -6.86 19.61 -10.39
C PRO A 78 -5.58 20.37 -10.73
N PHE A 79 -4.90 20.88 -9.71
CA PHE A 79 -3.64 21.60 -9.83
C PHE A 79 -2.52 20.69 -10.36
N LEU A 80 -2.49 19.44 -9.90
CA LEU A 80 -1.51 18.45 -10.32
C LEU A 80 -2.17 17.09 -10.45
N THR A 81 -1.93 16.41 -11.57
CA THR A 81 -2.30 15.02 -11.79
C THR A 81 -1.06 14.20 -12.13
N ALA A 82 -0.93 13.04 -11.49
CA ALA A 82 0.15 12.10 -11.76
C ALA A 82 -0.44 10.70 -11.96
N LYS A 83 -0.03 10.04 -13.04
CA LYS A 83 -0.52 8.69 -13.37
C LYS A 83 -0.01 7.64 -12.38
N LEU A 84 1.25 7.75 -11.98
CA LEU A 84 1.91 6.84 -11.03
C LEU A 84 2.86 7.66 -10.14
N LEU A 85 2.78 7.41 -8.83
CA LEU A 85 3.71 7.90 -7.83
C LEU A 85 4.32 6.69 -7.11
N ASN A 86 5.65 6.57 -7.12
CA ASN A 86 6.37 5.56 -6.37
C ASN A 86 7.15 6.24 -5.24
N VAL A 87 6.89 5.82 -4.00
CA VAL A 87 7.57 6.32 -2.81
C VAL A 87 8.24 5.15 -2.11
N GLY A 88 9.55 5.24 -1.88
CA GLY A 88 10.26 4.29 -1.03
C GLY A 88 9.86 4.53 0.43
N VAL A 89 9.43 3.47 1.12
CA VAL A 89 9.06 3.51 2.54
C VAL A 89 10.01 2.59 3.28
N GLU A 90 10.78 3.16 4.19
CA GLU A 90 11.62 2.38 5.09
C GLU A 90 10.71 1.78 6.18
N ILE A 91 10.53 0.46 6.16
CA ILE A 91 9.80 -0.23 7.23
C ILE A 91 10.79 -0.42 8.39
N PRO A 92 10.58 0.24 9.55
CA PRO A 92 11.44 0.06 10.69
C PRO A 92 11.39 -1.43 11.09
N ARG A 93 12.56 -2.06 11.09
CA ARG A 93 12.74 -3.44 11.55
C ARG A 93 12.64 -3.55 13.06
#